data_AF-X0ZKC9-F1
#
_entry.id   AF-X0ZKC9-F1
#
_cell.length_a   1.000
_cell.length_b   1.000
_cell.length_c   1.000
_cell.angle_alpha   90.00
_cell.angle_beta   90.00
_cell.angle_gamma   90.00
#
_symmetry.space_group_name_H-M   'P 1'
#
loop_
_entity.id
_entity.type
_entity.pdbx_description
1 polymer ?
#
loop_
_entity_poly.entity_id
_entity_poly.type
_entity_poly.pdbx_seq_one_letter_code
_entity_poly.pdbx_strand_id
1 'polypeptide(L)' 'MIQTKIGLNNYIILGTTKGKLLIIDEVSGKIITKIQKKSCLNDLKFDLKSNILIACHDNGSIFAYFLAKS' A
#
# COMPACT_ATOMS: atom_id res chain seq x y z
N MET A 1 0.26 0.72 12.70
CA MET A 1 0.96 0.42 11.43
C MET A 1 0.28 -0.80 10.85
N ILE A 2 -0.09 -0.76 9.58
CA ILE A 2 -0.72 -1.89 8.89
C ILE A 2 0.13 -2.30 7.70
N GLN A 3 0.08 -3.57 7.32
CA GLN A 3 0.84 -4.10 6.21
C GLN A 3 0.03 -5.11 5.40
N THR A 4 0.34 -5.21 4.11
CA THR A 4 -0.11 -6.30 3.23
C THR A 4 1.02 -6.67 2.26
N LYS A 5 0.93 -7.86 1.65
CA LYS A 5 1.91 -8.35 0.68
C LYS A 5 1.27 -8.50 -0.70
N ILE A 6 2.06 -8.22 -1.74
CA ILE A 6 1.70 -8.53 -3.13
C ILE A 6 2.41 -9.84 -3.50
N GLY A 7 1.67 -10.94 -3.50
CA GLY A 7 2.24 -12.30 -3.65
C GLY A 7 2.90 -12.61 -4.99
N LEU A 8 2.68 -11.82 -6.04
CA LEU A 8 3.30 -12.05 -7.36
C LEU A 8 4.67 -11.39 -7.53
N ASN A 9 4.94 -10.28 -6.84
CA ASN A 9 6.09 -9.41 -7.18
C ASN A 9 7.04 -9.13 -6.00
N ASN A 10 7.02 -9.92 -4.92
CA ASN A 10 7.90 -9.74 -3.75
C ASN A 10 7.89 -8.30 -3.21
N TYR A 11 6.70 -7.72 -3.05
CA TYR A 11 6.54 -6.37 -2.48
C TYR A 11 5.79 -6.40 -1.16
N ILE A 12 6.30 -5.64 -0.19
CA ILE A 12 5.64 -5.32 1.06
C ILE A 12 5.03 -3.92 0.92
N ILE A 13 3.76 -3.80 1.28
CA ILE A 13 3.08 -2.50 1.36
C ILE A 13 2.85 -2.16 2.83
N LEU A 14 3.27 -0.97 3.25
CA LEU A 14 3.10 -0.47 4.61
C LEU A 14 2.24 0.79 4.64
N GLY A 15 1.26 0.80 5.53
CA GLY A 15 0.46 1.96 5.92
C GLY A 15 0.82 2.43 7.32
N THR A 16 1.01 3.74 7.49
CA THR A 16 1.39 4.33 8.78
C THR A 16 0.28 5.20 9.38
N THR A 17 0.34 5.39 10.70
CA THR A 17 -0.50 6.34 11.45
C THR A 17 -0.18 7.81 11.15
N LYS A 18 0.79 8.08 10.26
CA LYS A 18 1.07 9.44 9.76
C LYS A 18 0.65 9.60 8.29
N GLY A 19 -0.17 8.69 7.77
CA GLY A 19 -0.71 8.77 6.41
C GLY A 19 0.27 8.46 5.29
N LYS A 20 1.44 7.86 5.60
CA LYS A 20 2.37 7.34 4.59
C LYS A 20 1.93 5.95 4.15
N LEU A 21 1.88 5.76 2.84
CA LEU A 21 1.88 4.47 2.17
C LEU A 21 3.26 4.25 1.54
N LEU A 22 3.88 3.10 1.82
CA LEU A 22 5.18 2.71 1.29
C LEU A 22 5.03 1.40 0.53
N ILE A 23 5.69 1.29 -0.62
CA ILE A 23 5.90 0.02 -1.33
C ILE A 23 7.38 -0.28 -1.25
N ILE A 24 7.72 -1.45 -0.73
CA ILE A 24 9.08 -1.87 -0.43
C ILE A 24 9.36 -3.17 -1.20
N ASP A 25 10.50 -3.20 -1.90
CA ASP A 25 11.07 -4.42 -2.44
C ASP A 25 11.46 -5.36 -1.30
N GLU A 26 10.83 -6.53 -1.21
CA GLU A 26 11.04 -7.47 -0.11
C GLU A 26 12.46 -8.07 -0.12
N VAL A 27 13.10 -8.17 -1.30
CA VAL A 27 14.43 -8.76 -1.45
C VAL A 27 15.53 -7.77 -1.04
N SER A 28 15.50 -6.54 -1.56
CA SER A 28 16.53 -5.53 -1.32
C SER A 28 16.22 -4.58 -0.17
N GLY A 29 14.99 -4.57 0.34
CA GLY A 29 14.52 -3.63 1.37
C GLY A 29 14.36 -2.18 0.88
N LYS A 30 14.53 -1.92 -0.44
CA LYS A 30 14.44 -0.58 -1.00
C LYS A 30 12.99 -0.10 -1.06
N ILE A 31 12.76 1.16 -0.69
CA ILE A 31 11.47 1.84 -0.88
C ILE A 31 11.35 2.20 -2.37
N ILE A 32 10.43 1.55 -3.06
CA ILE A 32 10.13 1.80 -4.49
C ILE A 32 9.22 3.01 -4.63
N THR A 33 8.25 3.15 -3.72
CA THR A 33 7.24 4.20 -3.81
C THR A 33 6.85 4.69 -2.43
N LYS A 34 6.57 5.99 -2.34
CA LYS A 34 6.08 6.66 -1.14
C LYS A 34 4.97 7.62 -1.52
N ILE A 35 3.81 7.45 -0.89
CA ILE A 35 2.65 8.33 -1.04
C ILE A 35 2.30 8.90 0.33
N GLN A 36 2.03 10.21 0.40
CA GLN A 36 1.69 10.90 1.64
C GLN A 36 0.25 11.43 1.56
N LYS A 37 -0.56 11.09 2.57
CA LYS A 37 -1.90 11.66 2.80
C LYS A 37 -1.95 12.33 4.18
N LYS A 38 -2.96 13.18 4.41
CA LYS A 38 -3.14 13.92 5.66
C LYS A 38 -3.90 13.14 6.74
N SER A 39 -4.19 11.86 6.52
CA SER A 39 -4.94 11.00 7.45
C SER A 39 -4.23 9.66 7.58
N CYS A 40 -4.28 9.07 8.78
CA CYS A 40 -3.76 7.74 9.10
C CYS A 40 -4.29 6.68 8.12
N LEU A 41 -3.49 5.65 7.85
CA LEU A 41 -4.00 4.44 7.19
C LEU A 41 -4.42 3.42 8.25
N ASN A 42 -5.68 3.00 8.17
CA ASN A 42 -6.30 2.03 9.07
C ASN A 42 -6.46 0.65 8.45
N ASP A 43 -6.62 0.55 7.13
CA ASP A 43 -6.68 -0.74 6.43
C ASP A 43 -5.99 -0.69 5.07
N LEU A 44 -5.46 -1.85 4.66
CA LEU A 44 -4.87 -2.11 3.36
C LEU A 44 -5.36 -3.45 2.85
N LYS A 45 -6.01 -3.44 1.68
CA LYS A 45 -6.45 -4.65 1.00
C LYS A 45 -5.88 -4.69 -0.40
N PHE A 46 -5.24 -5.80 -0.74
CA PHE A 46 -4.75 -6.03 -2.09
C PHE A 46 -5.60 -7.12 -2.72
N ASP A 47 -6.21 -6.82 -3.86
CA ASP A 47 -6.91 -7.80 -4.67
C ASP A 47 -6.02 -8.24 -5.84
N LEU A 48 -5.65 -9.52 -5.83
CA LEU A 48 -4.77 -10.10 -6.84
C LEU A 48 -5.42 -10.13 -8.23
N LYS A 49 -6.74 -10.35 -8.29
CA LYS A 49 -7.45 -10.55 -9.55
C LYS A 49 -7.53 -9.25 -10.37
N SER A 50 -7.85 -8.14 -9.72
CA SER A 50 -7.91 -6.81 -10.33
C SER A 50 -6.58 -6.05 -10.30
N ASN A 51 -5.59 -6.54 -9.55
CA ASN A 51 -4.31 -5.87 -9.30
C ASN A 51 -4.47 -4.47 -8.69
N ILE A 52 -5.42 -4.35 -7.75
CA ILE A 52 -5.77 -3.10 -7.08
C ILE A 52 -5.35 -3.18 -5.62
N LEU A 53 -4.67 -2.12 -5.17
CA LEU A 53 -4.46 -1.84 -3.76
C LEU A 53 -5.48 -0.81 -3.28
N ILE A 54 -6.25 -1.18 -2.26
CA ILE A 54 -7.22 -0.31 -1.59
C ILE A 54 -6.62 0.13 -0.25
N ALA A 55 -6.60 1.43 -0.02
CA ALA A 55 -6.19 2.05 1.23
C ALA A 55 -7.35 2.80 1.88
N CYS A 56 -7.67 2.43 3.11
CA CYS A 56 -8.73 3.05 3.91
C CYS A 56 -8.10 3.93 5.00
N HIS A 57 -8.59 5.17 5.10
CA HIS A 57 -8.08 6.16 6.04
C HIS A 57 -9.10 6.49 7.13
N ASP A 58 -8.62 6.94 8.29
CA ASP A 58 -9.44 7.26 9.47
C ASP A 58 -10.47 8.36 9.23
N ASN A 59 -10.19 9.26 8.29
CA ASN A 59 -11.12 10.33 7.91
C ASN A 59 -12.24 9.85 6.96
N GLY A 60 -12.39 8.54 6.78
CA GLY A 60 -13.39 7.93 5.91
C GLY A 60 -13.03 7.92 4.41
N SER A 61 -11.87 8.48 4.03
CA SER A 61 -11.44 8.44 2.62
C SER A 61 -10.90 7.06 2.22
N ILE A 62 -11.20 6.67 0.99
CA ILE A 62 -10.75 5.42 0.37
C ILE A 62 -10.02 5.77 -0.93
N PHE A 63 -8.83 5.22 -1.11
CA PHE A 63 -8.05 5.36 -2.34
C PHE A 63 -7.79 4.00 -2.95
N ALA A 64 -7.96 3.90 -4.26
CA ALA A 64 -7.56 2.74 -5.06
C ALA A 64 -6.31 3.09 -5.87
N TYR A 65 -5.31 2.20 -5.83
CA TYR A 65 -4.08 2.30 -6.62
C TYR A 65 -4.02 1.10 -7.57
N PHE A 66 -3.92 1.40 -8.86
CA PHE A 66 -3.76 0.40 -9.92
C PHE A 66 -2.28 0.17 -10.13
N LEU A 67 -1.81 -1.03 -9.81
CA LEU A 67 -0.42 -1.38 -10.05
C LEU A 67 -0.25 -1.70 -11.53
N ALA A 68 0.68 -1.01 -12.20
CA ALA A 68 1.03 -1.35 -13.58
C ALA A 68 1.59 -2.78 -13.61
N LYS A 69 1.24 -3.54 -14.66
CA LYS A 69 1.97 -4.76 -14.97
C LYS A 69 3.30 -4.35 -15.59
N SER A 70 4.40 -4.81 -14.99
CA SER A 70 5.73 -4.73 -15.59
C SER A 70 5.84 -5.63 -16.81
#